data_AF-A0A151LV21-F1
#
_entry.id   AF-A0A151LV21-F1
#
_cell.length_a   1.000
_cell.length_b   1.000
_cell.length_c   1.000
_cell.angle_alpha   90.00
_cell.angle_beta   90.00
_cell.angle_gamma   90.00
#
_symmetry.space_group_name_H-M   'P 1'
#
loop_
_entity.id
_entity.type
_entity.pdbx_description
1 polymer ?
#
loop_
_entity_poly.entity_id
_entity_poly.type
_entity_poly.pdbx_seq_one_letter_code
_entity_poly.pdbx_strand_id
1 'polypeptide(L)'
;MKFGKNIRREMHNHSGMHYINYKVLKKLIKYINNSITEKELENGIELNKRFEEVLLHDLNIIEETFVKLFKEIMNIKKEIEKNYSTVEIFDNNDSMKISKECISFDTLLNILKEKNVSKEFFNFCVQLSILSNKCKIIRTYVIYNYIGLIKILKKKNKHCGNIFRNIQITDILSRYTWCLSDELPKLISSVNIISDEFMQKYTNTNVTIEKYICPICLSLIHEPVTLNSCFHSFCWKCLATAIQKYSIDNCPSCRTKIVYDKNSFKIDGILNQFLEKHFLSSHDKEKNRPFKGGHQKGENGMQKMDTEAFKRENIKRCNVEG
;
A
#
# COMPACT_ATOMS: atom_id res chain seq x y z
N MET A 1 -2.79 11.01 -21.45
CA MET A 1 -3.24 12.30 -20.84
C MET A 1 -4.05 12.17 -19.53
N LYS A 2 -4.28 10.98 -18.95
CA LYS A 2 -5.19 10.79 -17.79
C LYS A 2 -4.62 11.27 -16.42
N PHE A 3 -3.36 10.98 -16.11
CA PHE A 3 -2.77 11.25 -14.78
C PHE A 3 -2.86 12.72 -14.32
N GLY A 4 -2.50 13.67 -15.19
CA GLY A 4 -2.52 15.09 -14.83
C GLY A 4 -3.92 15.65 -14.51
N LYS A 5 -4.99 15.02 -15.03
CA LYS A 5 -6.38 15.36 -14.64
C LYS A 5 -6.72 14.73 -13.27
N ASN A 6 -6.30 13.48 -13.05
CA ASN A 6 -6.57 12.76 -11.81
C ASN A 6 -5.90 13.43 -10.60
N ILE A 7 -4.60 13.76 -10.68
CA ILE A 7 -3.92 14.42 -9.55
C ILE A 7 -4.54 15.77 -9.20
N ARG A 8 -5.02 16.53 -10.19
CA ARG A 8 -5.76 17.77 -9.93
C ARG A 8 -7.11 17.52 -9.26
N ARG A 9 -7.81 16.45 -9.64
CA ARG A 9 -9.04 16.05 -8.97
C ARG A 9 -8.77 15.72 -7.50
N GLU A 10 -7.68 15.00 -7.20
CA GLU A 10 -7.29 14.74 -5.81
C GLU A 10 -6.96 16.02 -5.03
N MET A 11 -6.30 16.99 -5.66
CA MET A 11 -6.07 18.32 -5.05
C MET A 11 -7.39 19.04 -4.74
N HIS A 12 -8.37 18.98 -5.64
CA HIS A 12 -9.68 19.60 -5.40
C HIS A 12 -10.47 18.90 -4.29
N ASN A 13 -10.40 17.57 -4.23
CA ASN A 13 -11.04 16.78 -3.19
C ASN A 13 -10.42 17.01 -1.79
N HIS A 14 -9.17 17.49 -1.74
CA HIS A 14 -8.42 17.72 -0.51
C HIS A 14 -7.79 19.12 -0.54
N SER A 15 -8.62 20.16 -0.50
CA SER A 15 -8.20 21.57 -0.67
C SER A 15 -7.14 22.06 0.31
N GLY A 16 -6.94 21.38 1.45
CA GLY A 16 -5.90 21.66 2.44
C GLY A 16 -4.59 20.87 2.26
N MET A 17 -4.46 20.06 1.20
CA MET A 17 -3.28 19.21 0.96
C MET A 17 -2.57 19.62 -0.32
N HIS A 18 -1.28 19.93 -0.20
CA HIS A 18 -0.45 20.27 -1.36
C HIS A 18 -0.01 19.02 -2.10
N TYR A 19 -0.15 18.99 -3.42
CA TYR A 19 0.37 17.92 -4.26
C TYR A 19 1.41 18.48 -5.21
N ILE A 20 2.31 17.62 -5.68
CA ILE A 20 3.32 17.97 -6.67
C ILE A 20 2.67 18.68 -7.86
N ASN A 21 3.21 19.86 -8.21
CA ASN A 21 2.62 20.75 -9.19
C ASN A 21 2.91 20.27 -10.62
N TYR A 22 2.36 19.11 -10.94
CA TYR A 22 2.65 18.34 -12.14
C TYR A 22 2.44 19.14 -13.44
N LYS A 23 1.48 20.06 -13.44
CA LYS A 23 1.20 20.93 -14.60
C LYS A 23 2.31 21.97 -14.80
N VAL A 24 2.74 22.64 -13.72
CA VAL A 24 3.79 23.67 -13.77
C VAL A 24 5.14 23.04 -14.12
N LEU A 25 5.54 21.98 -13.41
CA LEU A 25 6.79 21.27 -13.67
C LEU A 25 6.87 20.75 -15.11
N LYS A 26 5.77 20.20 -15.63
CA LYS A 26 5.71 19.75 -17.04
C LYS A 26 5.86 20.92 -18.03
N LYS A 27 5.30 22.10 -17.74
CA LYS A 27 5.45 23.30 -18.58
C LYS A 27 6.90 23.79 -18.56
N LEU A 28 7.53 23.84 -17.39
CA LEU A 28 8.94 24.22 -17.27
C LEU A 28 9.84 23.29 -18.08
N ILE A 29 9.64 21.96 -18.02
CA ILE A 29 10.40 21.02 -18.87
C ILE A 29 10.21 21.33 -20.37
N LYS A 30 9.00 21.69 -20.79
CA LYS A 30 8.75 22.07 -22.19
C LYS A 30 9.52 23.33 -22.56
N TYR A 31 9.49 24.36 -21.71
CA TYR A 31 10.19 25.62 -21.97
C TYR A 31 11.70 25.44 -21.99
N ILE A 32 12.27 24.70 -21.03
CA ILE A 32 13.70 24.34 -21.05
C ILE A 32 14.07 23.67 -22.38
N ASN A 33 13.27 22.69 -22.84
CA ASN A 33 13.50 22.01 -24.11
C ASN A 33 13.40 22.94 -25.33
N ASN A 34 12.55 23.98 -25.28
CA ASN A 34 12.43 24.96 -26.36
C ASN A 34 13.63 25.92 -26.39
N SER A 35 14.07 26.42 -25.24
CA SER A 35 15.25 27.29 -25.18
C SER A 35 16.50 26.57 -25.70
N ILE A 36 16.56 25.23 -25.51
CA ILE A 36 17.59 24.38 -26.12
C ILE A 36 17.51 24.40 -27.66
N THR A 37 16.32 24.26 -28.24
CA THR A 37 16.16 24.28 -29.71
C THR A 37 16.46 25.65 -30.31
N GLU A 38 16.21 26.72 -29.55
CA GLU A 38 16.42 28.12 -29.96
C GLU A 38 17.85 28.61 -29.67
N LYS A 39 18.73 27.75 -29.13
CA LYS A 39 20.12 28.05 -28.73
C LYS A 39 20.26 29.15 -27.66
N GLU A 40 19.23 29.35 -26.84
CA GLU A 40 19.23 30.29 -25.71
C GLU A 40 19.65 29.59 -24.41
N LEU A 41 20.96 29.33 -24.25
CA LEU A 41 21.45 28.54 -23.12
C LEU A 41 21.20 29.20 -21.75
N GLU A 42 21.40 30.51 -21.63
CA GLU A 42 21.18 31.25 -20.37
C GLU A 42 19.73 31.15 -19.88
N ASN A 43 18.77 31.35 -20.79
CA ASN A 43 17.35 31.18 -20.51
C ASN A 43 17.03 29.74 -20.07
N GLY A 44 17.63 28.74 -20.74
CA GLY A 44 17.51 27.34 -20.37
C GLY A 44 18.03 27.02 -18.96
N ILE A 45 19.14 27.65 -18.53
CA ILE A 45 19.71 27.51 -17.19
C ILE A 45 18.77 28.10 -16.13
N GLU A 46 18.27 29.32 -16.36
CA GLU A 46 17.35 29.98 -15.42
C GLU A 46 16.03 29.20 -15.27
N LEU A 47 15.47 28.71 -16.38
CA LEU A 47 14.30 27.83 -16.35
C LEU A 47 14.57 26.50 -15.63
N ASN A 48 15.79 25.96 -15.73
CA ASN A 48 16.18 24.76 -14.99
C ASN A 48 16.25 25.03 -13.48
N LYS A 49 16.87 26.14 -13.08
CA LYS A 49 16.92 26.56 -11.68
C LYS A 49 15.52 26.72 -11.11
N ARG A 50 14.62 27.42 -11.83
CA ARG A 50 13.21 27.54 -11.45
C ARG A 50 12.50 26.20 -11.34
N PHE A 51 12.80 25.24 -12.21
CA PHE A 51 12.26 23.89 -12.12
C PHE A 51 12.69 23.20 -10.82
N GLU A 52 13.97 23.30 -10.45
CA GLU A 52 14.51 22.72 -9.22
C GLU A 52 13.91 23.36 -7.98
N GLU A 53 13.77 24.69 -7.95
CA GLU A 53 13.13 25.43 -6.86
C GLU A 53 11.67 25.01 -6.65
N VAL A 54 10.87 24.96 -7.73
CA VAL A 54 9.47 24.52 -7.65
C VAL A 54 9.37 23.08 -7.18
N LEU A 55 10.22 22.19 -7.71
CA LEU A 55 10.22 20.78 -7.32
C LEU A 55 10.59 20.62 -5.84
N LEU A 56 11.65 21.29 -5.38
CA LEU A 56 12.11 21.22 -4.00
C LEU A 56 11.06 21.77 -3.04
N HIS A 57 10.45 22.90 -3.38
CA HIS A 57 9.36 23.50 -2.61
C HIS A 57 8.17 22.54 -2.48
N ASP A 58 7.72 21.95 -3.60
CA ASP A 58 6.63 20.97 -3.60
C ASP A 58 6.96 19.78 -2.68
N LEU A 59 8.17 19.22 -2.80
CA LEU A 59 8.58 18.04 -2.04
C LEU A 59 8.67 18.30 -0.54
N ASN A 60 9.13 19.48 -0.12
CA ASN A 60 9.22 19.85 1.29
C ASN A 60 7.82 19.99 1.91
N ILE A 61 6.87 20.64 1.22
CA ILE A 61 5.49 20.73 1.72
C ILE A 61 4.83 19.34 1.79
N ILE A 62 5.11 18.47 0.83
CA ILE A 62 4.59 17.09 0.83
C ILE A 62 5.11 16.31 2.04
N GLU A 63 6.40 16.45 2.37
CA GLU A 63 7.00 15.85 3.56
C GLU A 63 6.34 16.36 4.85
N GLU A 64 6.21 17.68 5.02
CA GLU A 64 5.55 18.27 6.19
C GLU A 64 4.09 17.78 6.33
N THR A 65 3.36 17.73 5.22
CA THR A 65 1.97 17.25 5.17
C THR A 65 1.90 15.77 5.54
N PHE A 66 2.79 14.94 4.99
CA PHE A 66 2.87 13.53 5.31
C PHE A 66 3.15 13.30 6.80
N VAL A 67 4.18 13.94 7.36
CA VAL A 67 4.55 13.80 8.77
C VAL A 67 3.39 14.20 9.69
N LYS A 68 2.69 15.30 9.37
CA LYS A 68 1.52 15.75 10.12
C LYS A 68 0.39 14.72 10.09
N LEU A 69 0.00 14.26 8.89
CA LEU A 69 -1.07 13.27 8.73
C LEU A 69 -0.72 11.94 9.40
N PHE A 70 0.53 11.48 9.22
CA PHE A 70 1.00 10.24 9.79
C PHE A 70 0.94 10.28 11.33
N LYS A 71 1.40 11.37 11.94
CA LYS A 71 1.34 11.57 13.40
C LYS A 71 -0.11 11.61 13.91
N GLU A 72 -1.00 12.30 13.19
CA GLU A 72 -2.43 12.35 13.55
C GLU A 72 -3.06 10.95 13.54
N ILE A 73 -2.83 10.17 12.47
CA ILE A 73 -3.36 8.80 12.33
C ILE A 73 -2.81 7.90 13.44
N MET A 74 -1.52 7.98 13.74
CA MET A 74 -0.90 7.21 14.82
C MET A 74 -1.49 7.56 16.19
N ASN A 75 -1.81 8.83 16.46
CA ASN A 75 -2.45 9.24 17.70
C ASN A 75 -3.87 8.66 17.82
N ILE A 76 -4.69 8.80 16.77
CA ILE A 76 -6.05 8.23 16.76
C ILE A 76 -5.99 6.71 16.96
N LYS A 77 -5.06 6.01 16.29
CA LYS A 77 -4.86 4.57 16.47
C LYS A 77 -4.55 4.21 17.92
N LYS A 78 -3.62 4.93 18.56
CA LYS A 78 -3.27 4.71 19.97
C LYS A 78 -4.45 4.96 20.92
N GLU A 79 -5.26 5.98 20.66
CA GLU A 79 -6.46 6.26 21.44
C GLU A 79 -7.49 5.14 21.30
N ILE A 80 -7.72 4.65 20.07
CA ILE A 80 -8.60 3.50 19.79
C ILE A 80 -8.09 2.24 20.51
N GLU A 81 -6.80 1.92 20.42
CA GLU A 81 -6.20 0.76 21.09
C GLU A 81 -6.33 0.84 22.61
N LYS A 82 -6.12 2.02 23.21
CA LYS A 82 -6.32 2.24 24.65
C LYS A 82 -7.78 2.04 25.07
N ASN A 83 -8.72 2.51 24.26
CA ASN A 83 -10.14 2.41 24.54
C ASN A 83 -10.69 0.99 24.23
N TYR A 84 -10.03 0.22 23.36
CA TYR A 84 -10.45 -1.14 23.01
C TYR A 84 -10.46 -2.07 24.23
N SER A 85 -9.46 -2.00 25.11
CA SER A 85 -9.44 -2.75 26.37
C SER A 85 -10.58 -2.38 27.33
N THR A 86 -11.16 -1.18 27.23
CA THR A 86 -12.35 -0.80 28.01
C THR A 86 -13.66 -1.22 27.35
N VAL A 87 -13.68 -1.40 26.03
CA VAL A 87 -14.87 -1.81 25.26
C VAL A 87 -15.10 -3.33 25.33
N GLU A 88 -14.05 -4.16 25.41
CA GLU A 88 -14.20 -5.60 25.65
C GLU A 88 -14.94 -5.92 26.96
N ILE A 89 -14.91 -5.02 27.94
CA ILE A 89 -15.62 -5.17 29.22
C ILE A 89 -17.15 -5.02 29.08
N PHE A 90 -17.62 -4.29 28.05
CA PHE A 90 -19.06 -4.11 27.79
C PHE A 90 -19.69 -5.22 26.92
N ASP A 91 -18.88 -6.19 26.49
CA ASP A 91 -19.20 -7.20 25.47
C ASP A 91 -19.64 -8.55 26.04
N ASN A 92 -19.94 -8.64 27.35
CA ASN A 92 -20.46 -9.87 27.95
C ASN A 92 -21.91 -10.19 27.60
N ASN A 93 -22.58 -9.35 26.80
CA ASN A 93 -23.93 -9.61 26.33
C ASN A 93 -23.88 -9.87 24.82
N ASP A 94 -24.01 -11.13 24.41
CA ASP A 94 -24.22 -11.65 23.05
C ASP A 94 -25.38 -10.96 22.26
N SER A 95 -26.02 -9.93 22.81
CA SER A 95 -27.17 -9.19 22.28
C SER A 95 -26.84 -8.26 21.11
N MET A 96 -25.57 -8.03 20.77
CA MET A 96 -25.18 -7.03 19.76
C MET A 96 -24.77 -7.57 18.38
N LYS A 97 -24.78 -8.90 18.19
CA LYS A 97 -24.54 -9.52 16.88
C LYS A 97 -25.65 -9.12 15.89
N ILE A 98 -25.27 -8.47 14.80
CA ILE A 98 -26.21 -8.14 13.72
C ILE A 98 -26.22 -9.30 12.73
N SER A 99 -27.35 -10.01 12.66
CA SER A 99 -27.59 -11.12 11.72
C SER A 99 -27.89 -10.64 10.29
N LYS A 100 -27.06 -9.73 9.76
CA LYS A 100 -27.13 -9.31 8.35
C LYS A 100 -25.77 -9.53 7.70
N GLU A 101 -25.72 -10.47 6.78
CA GLU A 101 -24.55 -10.76 5.96
C GLU A 101 -24.20 -9.55 5.06
N CYS A 102 -22.90 -9.24 4.94
CA CYS A 102 -22.36 -8.28 3.96
C CYS A 102 -22.90 -6.83 4.05
N ILE A 103 -22.95 -6.24 5.25
CA ILE A 103 -23.22 -4.80 5.40
C ILE A 103 -21.95 -3.95 5.34
N SER A 104 -22.03 -2.75 4.76
CA SER A 104 -20.91 -1.80 4.78
C SER A 104 -20.70 -1.20 6.17
N PHE A 105 -19.50 -0.69 6.48
CA PHE A 105 -19.22 -0.04 7.77
C PHE A 105 -20.16 1.16 8.01
N ASP A 106 -20.49 1.92 6.96
CA ASP A 106 -21.43 3.05 7.06
C ASP A 106 -22.86 2.58 7.36
N THR A 107 -23.27 1.47 6.76
CA THR A 107 -24.56 0.82 7.06
C THR A 107 -24.59 0.32 8.50
N LEU A 108 -23.50 -0.27 8.98
CA LEU A 108 -23.35 -0.70 10.37
C LEU A 108 -23.48 0.49 11.33
N LEU A 109 -22.80 1.61 11.07
CA LEU A 109 -22.91 2.82 11.89
C LEU A 109 -24.35 3.34 11.99
N ASN A 110 -25.10 3.33 10.89
CA ASN A 110 -26.51 3.74 10.90
C ASN A 110 -27.38 2.80 11.74
N ILE A 111 -27.21 1.48 11.59
CA ILE A 111 -27.93 0.48 12.40
C ILE A 111 -27.60 0.65 13.89
N LEU A 112 -26.33 0.87 14.23
CA LEU A 112 -25.90 1.08 15.61
C LEU A 112 -26.52 2.34 16.22
N LYS A 113 -26.67 3.40 15.41
CA LYS A 113 -27.34 4.64 15.82
C LYS A 113 -28.83 4.41 16.14
N GLU A 114 -29.51 3.58 15.35
CA GLU A 114 -30.92 3.24 15.55
C GLU A 114 -31.15 2.30 16.74
N LYS A 115 -30.20 1.39 17.02
CA LYS A 115 -30.29 0.40 18.11
C LYS A 115 -30.02 0.97 19.51
N ASN A 116 -29.79 2.27 19.68
CA ASN A 116 -29.51 2.92 20.97
C ASN A 116 -28.37 2.23 21.76
N VAL A 117 -27.27 1.88 21.07
CA VAL A 117 -26.06 1.32 21.72
C VAL A 117 -25.42 2.31 22.71
N SER A 118 -24.55 1.83 23.59
CA SER A 118 -23.82 2.70 24.51
C SER A 118 -23.05 3.78 23.76
N LYS A 119 -23.00 4.98 24.34
CA LYS A 119 -22.35 6.15 23.73
C LYS A 119 -20.86 5.90 23.51
N GLU A 120 -20.24 5.17 24.43
CA GLU A 120 -18.84 4.74 24.40
C GLU A 120 -18.57 3.86 23.18
N PHE A 121 -19.42 2.85 22.95
CA PHE A 121 -19.28 1.95 21.80
C PHE A 121 -19.52 2.67 20.47
N PHE A 122 -20.56 3.50 20.40
CA PHE A 122 -20.84 4.28 19.19
C PHE A 122 -19.67 5.22 18.84
N ASN A 123 -19.12 5.91 19.85
CA ASN A 123 -17.94 6.76 19.68
C ASN A 123 -16.73 5.98 19.18
N PHE A 124 -16.49 4.78 19.71
CA PHE A 124 -15.42 3.90 19.21
C PHE A 124 -15.59 3.59 17.72
N CYS A 125 -16.80 3.22 17.28
CA CYS A 125 -17.08 2.91 15.87
C CYS A 125 -16.84 4.12 14.96
N VAL A 126 -17.26 5.31 15.41
CA VAL A 126 -17.02 6.57 14.68
C VAL A 126 -15.52 6.84 14.57
N GLN A 127 -14.75 6.67 15.65
CA GLN A 127 -13.29 6.85 15.61
C GLN A 127 -12.61 5.85 14.67
N LEU A 128 -13.04 4.58 14.65
CA LEU A 128 -12.52 3.58 13.73
C LEU A 128 -12.80 3.93 12.26
N SER A 129 -14.00 4.43 11.96
CA SER A 129 -14.34 4.95 10.62
C SER A 129 -13.43 6.12 10.20
N ILE A 130 -13.26 7.09 11.11
CA ILE A 130 -12.37 8.25 10.88
C ILE A 130 -10.94 7.78 10.62
N LEU A 131 -10.43 6.85 11.43
CA LEU A 131 -9.09 6.28 11.28
C LEU A 131 -8.92 5.60 9.93
N SER A 132 -9.86 4.72 9.55
CA SER A 132 -9.86 4.03 8.26
C SER A 132 -9.89 5.02 7.08
N ASN A 133 -10.73 6.05 7.16
CA ASN A 133 -10.80 7.08 6.13
C ASN A 133 -9.50 7.88 6.02
N LYS A 134 -8.89 8.29 7.14
CA LYS A 134 -7.60 8.97 7.14
C LYS A 134 -6.47 8.10 6.56
N CYS A 135 -6.46 6.80 6.84
CA CYS A 135 -5.56 5.84 6.20
C CYS A 135 -5.76 5.78 4.68
N LYS A 136 -7.01 5.80 4.19
CA LYS A 136 -7.30 5.86 2.74
C LYS A 136 -6.78 7.15 2.12
N ILE A 137 -6.95 8.29 2.79
CA ILE A 137 -6.50 9.60 2.31
C ILE A 137 -4.97 9.66 2.24
N ILE A 138 -4.24 9.33 3.32
CA ILE A 138 -2.77 9.39 3.32
C ILE A 138 -2.16 8.42 2.30
N ARG A 139 -2.74 7.22 2.14
CA ARG A 139 -2.32 6.25 1.13
C ARG A 139 -2.46 6.83 -0.28
N THR A 140 -3.61 7.41 -0.58
CA THR A 140 -3.90 8.03 -1.88
C THR A 140 -2.94 9.19 -2.13
N TYR A 141 -2.74 10.05 -1.13
CA TYR A 141 -1.82 11.18 -1.17
C TYR A 141 -0.39 10.76 -1.54
N VAL A 142 0.17 9.77 -0.84
CA VAL A 142 1.52 9.25 -1.10
C VAL A 142 1.60 8.66 -2.51
N ILE A 143 0.64 7.83 -2.93
CA ILE A 143 0.62 7.22 -4.26
C ILE A 143 0.66 8.28 -5.38
N TYR A 144 -0.21 9.29 -5.29
CA TYR A 144 -0.30 10.30 -6.33
C TYR A 144 0.96 11.17 -6.42
N ASN A 145 1.51 11.59 -5.28
CA ASN A 145 2.76 12.35 -5.25
C ASN A 145 3.94 11.51 -5.74
N TYR A 146 4.03 10.24 -5.34
CA TYR A 146 5.09 9.32 -5.77
C TYR A 146 5.06 9.14 -7.30
N ILE A 147 3.89 8.78 -7.85
CA ILE A 147 3.74 8.58 -9.29
C ILE A 147 4.00 9.90 -10.05
N GLY A 148 3.55 11.03 -9.50
CA GLY A 148 3.79 12.35 -10.05
C GLY A 148 5.28 12.67 -10.17
N LEU A 149 6.01 12.49 -9.07
CA LEU A 149 7.45 12.68 -8.99
C LEU A 149 8.19 11.80 -10.01
N ILE A 150 7.96 10.49 -10.00
CA ILE A 150 8.60 9.55 -10.95
C ILE A 150 8.33 9.97 -12.40
N LYS A 151 7.10 10.36 -12.73
CA LYS A 151 6.74 10.80 -14.08
C LYS A 151 7.43 12.12 -14.47
N ILE A 152 7.57 13.06 -13.54
CA ILE A 152 8.27 14.33 -13.78
C ILE A 152 9.76 14.10 -13.97
N LEU A 153 10.42 13.34 -13.10
CA LEU A 153 11.86 13.06 -13.19
C LEU A 153 12.21 12.30 -14.47
N LYS A 154 11.46 11.24 -14.81
CA LYS A 154 11.64 10.53 -16.09
C LYS A 154 11.46 11.45 -17.29
N LYS A 155 10.49 12.38 -17.23
CA LYS A 155 10.26 13.36 -18.29
C LYS A 155 11.42 14.37 -18.38
N LYS A 156 11.92 14.86 -17.26
CA LYS A 156 13.07 15.79 -17.21
C LYS A 156 14.31 15.15 -17.82
N ASN A 157 14.68 13.94 -17.39
CA ASN A 157 15.84 13.22 -17.92
C ASN A 157 15.68 12.95 -19.42
N LYS A 158 14.50 12.54 -19.88
CA LYS A 158 14.25 12.28 -21.31
C LYS A 158 14.42 13.51 -22.21
N HIS A 159 13.98 14.68 -21.75
CA HIS A 159 13.93 15.89 -22.58
C HIS A 159 15.12 16.84 -22.37
N CYS A 160 15.78 16.76 -21.23
CA CYS A 160 16.84 17.70 -20.85
C CYS A 160 18.16 17.03 -20.47
N GLY A 161 18.22 15.69 -20.44
CA GLY A 161 19.36 14.93 -19.91
C GLY A 161 20.66 15.04 -20.71
N ASN A 162 20.61 15.52 -21.95
CA ASN A 162 21.80 15.71 -22.79
C ASN A 162 22.57 16.99 -22.43
N ILE A 163 21.96 17.91 -21.69
CA ILE A 163 22.52 19.23 -21.37
C ILE A 163 22.64 19.41 -19.86
N PHE A 164 21.60 19.02 -19.13
CA PHE A 164 21.61 19.00 -17.69
C PHE A 164 21.85 17.57 -17.21
N ARG A 165 22.66 17.41 -16.15
CA ARG A 165 22.92 16.10 -15.56
C ARG A 165 21.60 15.41 -15.21
N ASN A 166 21.48 14.15 -15.61
CA ASN A 166 20.32 13.34 -15.26
C ASN A 166 20.16 13.27 -13.75
N ILE A 167 18.93 13.52 -13.30
CA ILE A 167 18.57 13.42 -11.89
C ILE A 167 18.38 11.94 -11.59
N GLN A 168 19.18 11.41 -10.65
CA GLN A 168 18.97 10.07 -10.14
C GLN A 168 17.74 10.06 -9.23
N ILE A 169 16.77 9.22 -9.58
CA ILE A 169 15.49 9.14 -8.85
C ILE A 169 15.74 8.72 -7.40
N THR A 170 16.66 7.78 -7.18
CA THR A 170 17.04 7.27 -5.86
C THR A 170 17.52 8.39 -4.93
N ASP A 171 18.28 9.35 -5.46
CA ASP A 171 18.90 10.43 -4.68
C ASP A 171 17.87 11.44 -4.16
N ILE A 172 16.72 11.55 -4.83
CA ILE A 172 15.60 12.36 -4.37
C ILE A 172 14.76 11.56 -3.38
N LEU A 173 14.38 10.33 -3.73
CA LEU A 173 13.49 9.53 -2.88
C LEU A 173 14.09 9.25 -1.49
N SER A 174 15.41 9.07 -1.40
CA SER A 174 16.09 8.82 -0.13
C SER A 174 16.06 9.99 0.85
N ARG A 175 15.69 11.20 0.41
CA ARG A 175 15.62 12.41 1.25
C ARG A 175 14.29 12.57 1.97
N TYR A 176 13.26 11.84 1.54
CA TYR A 176 11.88 12.07 1.98
C TYR A 176 11.26 10.81 2.55
N THR A 177 10.74 10.91 3.77
CA THR A 177 10.17 9.75 4.47
C THR A 177 8.87 9.29 3.82
N TRP A 178 8.09 10.22 3.23
CA TRP A 178 6.84 9.88 2.55
C TRP A 178 7.04 8.95 1.34
N CYS A 179 8.24 8.92 0.76
CA CYS A 179 8.55 8.10 -0.42
C CYS A 179 8.85 6.64 -0.09
N LEU A 180 9.51 6.39 1.05
CA LEU A 180 10.13 5.11 1.38
C LEU A 180 9.80 4.62 2.80
N SER A 181 8.83 5.22 3.50
CA SER A 181 8.43 4.78 4.85
C SER A 181 8.04 3.30 4.87
N ASP A 182 8.68 2.55 5.76
CA ASP A 182 8.33 1.16 6.06
C ASP A 182 7.21 1.06 7.11
N GLU A 183 6.95 2.16 7.83
CA GLU A 183 5.96 2.27 8.89
C GLU A 183 4.55 2.49 8.33
N LEU A 184 4.41 3.27 7.24
CA LEU A 184 3.10 3.54 6.65
C LEU A 184 2.39 2.28 6.12
N PRO A 185 3.03 1.38 5.36
CA PRO A 185 2.41 0.12 4.98
C PRO A 185 1.93 -0.70 6.18
N LYS A 186 2.77 -0.83 7.22
CA LYS A 186 2.42 -1.56 8.45
C LYS A 186 1.24 -0.93 9.18
N LEU A 187 1.22 0.40 9.27
CA LEU A 187 0.11 1.15 9.85
C LEU A 187 -1.19 0.89 9.09
N ILE A 188 -1.17 0.97 7.76
CA ILE A 188 -2.33 0.70 6.92
C ILE A 188 -2.80 -0.75 7.08
N SER A 189 -1.88 -1.73 7.04
CA SER A 189 -2.19 -3.15 7.27
C SER A 189 -2.86 -3.34 8.63
N SER A 190 -2.29 -2.75 9.69
CA SER A 190 -2.83 -2.83 11.05
C SER A 190 -4.24 -2.25 11.16
N VAL A 191 -4.51 -1.08 10.58
CA VAL A 191 -5.84 -0.46 10.62
C VAL A 191 -6.88 -1.26 9.81
N ASN A 192 -6.48 -1.80 8.66
CA ASN A 192 -7.36 -2.67 7.87
C ASN A 192 -7.71 -3.93 8.65
N ILE A 193 -6.74 -4.56 9.30
CA ILE A 193 -6.93 -5.74 10.15
C ILE A 193 -7.89 -5.46 11.30
N ILE A 194 -7.68 -4.35 12.05
CA ILE A 194 -8.59 -3.95 13.13
C ILE A 194 -10.01 -3.78 12.60
N SER A 195 -10.15 -3.16 11.41
CA SER A 195 -11.46 -2.96 10.78
C SER A 195 -12.10 -4.28 10.37
N ASP A 196 -11.34 -5.21 9.77
CA ASP A 196 -11.84 -6.52 9.34
C ASP A 196 -12.22 -7.41 10.54
N GLU A 197 -11.40 -7.46 11.60
CA GLU A 197 -11.72 -8.20 12.84
C GLU A 197 -12.95 -7.60 13.55
N PHE A 198 -13.08 -6.28 13.59
CA PHE A 198 -14.27 -5.61 14.11
C PHE A 198 -15.53 -6.01 13.32
N MET A 199 -15.46 -5.93 11.98
CA MET A 199 -16.58 -6.33 11.13
C MET A 199 -16.96 -7.79 11.35
N GLN A 200 -15.98 -8.69 11.43
CA GLN A 200 -16.20 -10.11 11.69
C GLN A 200 -16.96 -10.33 13.00
N LYS A 201 -16.53 -9.65 14.08
CA LYS A 201 -17.12 -9.78 15.40
C LYS A 201 -18.59 -9.35 15.45
N TYR A 202 -18.95 -8.23 14.82
CA TYR A 202 -20.28 -7.60 15.00
C TYR A 202 -21.30 -7.94 13.91
N THR A 203 -20.85 -8.39 12.74
CA THR A 203 -21.74 -8.67 11.60
C THR A 203 -21.81 -10.15 11.24
N ASN A 204 -21.05 -11.00 11.95
CA ASN A 204 -20.88 -12.42 11.62
C ASN A 204 -20.39 -12.65 10.18
N THR A 205 -19.83 -11.62 9.53
CA THR A 205 -19.29 -11.70 8.17
C THR A 205 -17.86 -12.23 8.29
N ASN A 206 -17.59 -13.42 7.73
CA ASN A 206 -16.23 -13.94 7.74
C ASN A 206 -15.29 -13.01 6.97
N VAL A 207 -14.06 -12.87 7.47
CA VAL A 207 -13.00 -12.22 6.70
C VAL A 207 -12.77 -13.06 5.44
N THR A 208 -13.01 -12.48 4.27
CA THR A 208 -12.88 -13.18 3.00
C THR A 208 -11.41 -13.35 2.62
N ILE A 209 -10.99 -14.59 2.38
CA ILE A 209 -9.62 -14.93 1.95
C ILE A 209 -9.20 -14.20 0.66
N GLU A 210 -10.16 -13.87 -0.20
CA GLU A 210 -9.95 -13.20 -1.49
C GLU A 210 -9.16 -11.89 -1.40
N LYS A 211 -9.31 -11.14 -0.30
CA LYS A 211 -8.59 -9.89 -0.05
C LYS A 211 -7.07 -10.09 0.10
N TYR A 212 -6.63 -11.31 0.41
CA TYR A 212 -5.25 -11.65 0.75
C TYR A 212 -4.63 -12.67 -0.19
N ILE A 213 -5.14 -12.75 -1.42
CA ILE A 213 -4.57 -13.59 -2.46
C ILE A 213 -3.42 -12.83 -3.15
N CYS A 214 -2.27 -13.50 -3.26
CA CYS A 214 -1.15 -12.98 -4.00
C CYS A 214 -1.48 -13.01 -5.50
N PRO A 215 -1.39 -11.88 -6.21
CA PRO A 215 -1.74 -11.81 -7.63
C PRO A 215 -0.72 -12.50 -8.55
N ILE A 216 0.40 -13.00 -8.01
CA ILE A 216 1.43 -13.73 -8.77
C ILE A 216 1.16 -15.23 -8.74
N CYS A 217 1.02 -15.83 -7.55
CA CYS A 217 0.76 -17.27 -7.41
C CYS A 217 -0.72 -17.63 -7.27
N LEU A 218 -1.61 -16.64 -7.18
CA LEU A 218 -3.06 -16.82 -7.01
C LEU A 218 -3.44 -17.65 -5.78
N SER A 219 -2.58 -17.64 -4.77
CA SER A 219 -2.77 -18.34 -3.48
C SER A 219 -2.72 -17.34 -2.33
N LEU A 220 -3.13 -17.75 -1.12
CA LEU A 220 -2.97 -16.95 0.09
C LEU A 220 -1.53 -16.42 0.20
N ILE A 221 -1.38 -15.14 0.55
CA ILE A 221 -0.06 -14.53 0.70
C ILE A 221 0.71 -15.23 1.83
N HIS A 222 1.94 -15.65 1.53
CA HIS A 222 2.89 -16.22 2.49
C HIS A 222 4.11 -15.29 2.62
N GLU A 223 4.52 -14.97 3.84
CA GLU A 223 5.57 -13.97 4.12
C GLU A 223 5.28 -12.67 3.34
N PRO A 224 4.18 -11.97 3.65
CA PRO A 224 3.73 -10.81 2.90
C PRO A 224 4.80 -9.73 2.83
N VAL A 225 5.01 -9.18 1.64
CA VAL A 225 5.79 -7.97 1.40
C VAL A 225 4.87 -6.94 0.77
N THR A 226 4.74 -5.79 1.41
CA THR A 226 3.90 -4.68 0.95
C THR A 226 4.79 -3.58 0.35
N LEU A 227 4.54 -3.18 -0.90
CA LEU A 227 5.36 -2.17 -1.59
C LEU A 227 5.06 -0.75 -1.09
N ASN A 228 6.07 0.01 -0.64
CA ASN A 228 5.91 1.39 -0.14
C ASN A 228 5.38 2.37 -1.20
N SER A 229 5.61 2.09 -2.49
CA SER A 229 5.21 2.98 -3.60
C SER A 229 3.74 2.86 -4.03
N CYS A 230 3.07 1.76 -3.69
CA CYS A 230 1.70 1.51 -4.14
C CYS A 230 0.83 0.67 -3.21
N PHE A 231 1.39 0.17 -2.11
CA PHE A 231 0.73 -0.57 -1.04
C PHE A 231 0.06 -1.88 -1.49
N HIS A 232 0.52 -2.48 -2.59
CA HIS A 232 0.14 -3.84 -2.96
C HIS A 232 1.06 -4.85 -2.25
N SER A 233 0.46 -5.95 -1.81
CA SER A 233 1.14 -7.02 -1.09
C SER A 233 1.30 -8.28 -1.95
N PHE A 234 2.41 -8.97 -1.78
CA PHE A 234 2.76 -10.19 -2.50
C PHE A 234 3.46 -11.16 -1.55
N CYS A 235 3.56 -12.44 -1.89
CA CYS A 235 4.48 -13.34 -1.19
C CYS A 235 5.92 -12.87 -1.42
N TRP A 236 6.76 -12.91 -0.37
CA TRP A 236 8.18 -12.55 -0.47
C TRP A 236 8.87 -13.26 -1.64
N LYS A 237 8.73 -14.59 -1.73
CA LYS A 237 9.33 -15.41 -2.81
C LYS A 237 8.84 -15.00 -4.20
N CYS A 238 7.55 -14.70 -4.33
CA CYS A 238 6.96 -14.32 -5.62
C CYS A 238 7.52 -12.98 -6.11
N LEU A 239 7.56 -11.98 -5.23
CA LEU A 239 8.09 -10.66 -5.57
C LEU A 239 9.61 -10.70 -5.78
N ALA A 240 10.35 -11.40 -4.93
CA ALA A 240 11.79 -11.57 -5.07
C ALA A 240 12.15 -12.24 -6.41
N THR A 241 11.44 -13.31 -6.78
CA THR A 241 11.63 -13.99 -8.08
C THR A 241 11.31 -13.05 -9.25
N ALA A 242 10.20 -12.30 -9.19
CA ALA A 242 9.84 -11.32 -10.21
C ALA A 242 10.97 -10.29 -10.45
N ILE A 243 11.58 -9.79 -9.38
CA ILE A 243 12.56 -8.70 -9.45
C ILE A 243 13.98 -9.22 -9.76
N GLN A 244 14.39 -10.34 -9.18
CA GLN A 244 15.75 -10.86 -9.32
C GLN A 244 15.91 -11.70 -10.59
N LYS A 245 14.96 -12.60 -10.87
CA LYS A 245 15.04 -13.52 -12.02
C LYS A 245 14.51 -12.89 -13.32
N TYR A 246 13.41 -12.15 -13.23
CA TYR A 246 12.76 -11.57 -14.41
C TYR A 246 13.05 -10.07 -14.60
N SER A 247 13.89 -9.48 -13.75
CA SER A 247 14.27 -8.06 -13.82
C SER A 247 13.07 -7.10 -13.87
N ILE A 248 11.94 -7.49 -13.27
CA ILE A 248 10.75 -6.64 -13.19
C ILE A 248 11.04 -5.51 -12.19
N ASP A 249 10.83 -4.28 -12.62
CA ASP A 249 11.08 -3.06 -11.84
C ASP A 249 9.80 -2.27 -11.55
N ASN A 250 8.64 -2.87 -11.83
CA ASN A 250 7.32 -2.29 -11.65
C ASN A 250 6.44 -3.27 -10.87
N CYS A 251 5.51 -2.73 -10.06
CA CYS A 251 4.53 -3.52 -9.33
C CYS A 251 3.74 -4.43 -10.28
N PRO A 252 3.69 -5.76 -10.05
CA PRO A 252 2.93 -6.67 -10.92
C PRO A 252 1.44 -6.36 -10.98
N SER A 253 0.86 -5.76 -9.93
CA SER A 253 -0.57 -5.41 -9.88
C SER A 253 -0.90 -4.11 -10.60
N CYS A 254 -0.15 -3.03 -10.37
CA CYS A 254 -0.52 -1.69 -10.84
C CYS A 254 0.52 -1.02 -11.75
N ARG A 255 1.64 -1.69 -12.01
CA ARG A 255 2.77 -1.22 -12.84
C ARG A 255 3.44 0.06 -12.34
N THR A 256 3.19 0.48 -11.10
CA THR A 256 3.95 1.55 -10.44
C THR A 256 5.40 1.15 -10.32
N LYS A 257 6.33 2.04 -10.70
CA LYS A 257 7.77 1.79 -10.60
C LYS A 257 8.13 1.45 -9.15
N ILE A 258 8.88 0.37 -8.97
CA ILE A 258 9.51 0.01 -7.72
C ILE A 258 10.90 0.65 -7.75
N VAL A 259 11.14 1.56 -6.82
CA VAL A 259 12.46 2.16 -6.59
C VAL A 259 12.84 1.78 -5.17
N TYR A 260 13.43 0.59 -5.04
CA TYR A 260 13.78 -0.03 -3.77
C TYR A 260 15.05 -0.87 -3.99
N ASP A 261 15.81 -1.09 -2.93
CA ASP A 261 16.96 -1.99 -3.00
C ASP A 261 16.45 -3.45 -3.11
N LYS A 262 17.03 -4.23 -4.03
CA LYS A 262 16.58 -5.60 -4.36
C LYS A 262 16.72 -6.57 -3.17
N ASN A 263 17.50 -6.18 -2.17
CA ASN A 263 17.80 -6.99 -0.99
C ASN A 263 17.02 -6.58 0.26
N SER A 264 16.20 -5.54 0.20
CA SER A 264 15.62 -4.93 1.41
C SER A 264 14.13 -5.23 1.63
N PHE A 265 13.53 -6.20 0.90
CA PHE A 265 12.13 -6.57 1.14
C PHE A 265 11.90 -7.03 2.57
N LYS A 266 11.18 -6.21 3.34
CA LYS A 266 10.78 -6.52 4.71
C LYS A 266 9.42 -7.22 4.69
N ILE A 267 9.35 -8.31 5.45
CA ILE A 267 8.09 -9.00 5.70
C ILE A 267 7.21 -8.08 6.55
N ASP A 268 5.96 -7.91 6.13
CA ASP A 268 4.89 -7.27 6.89
C ASP A 268 4.45 -8.22 8.00
N GLY A 269 5.13 -8.18 9.13
CA GLY A 269 4.87 -9.07 10.27
C GLY A 269 3.43 -8.97 10.80
N ILE A 270 2.80 -7.81 10.70
CA ILE A 270 1.42 -7.59 11.15
C ILE A 270 0.46 -8.36 10.23
N LEU A 271 0.63 -8.19 8.91
CA LEU A 271 -0.17 -8.95 7.95
C LEU A 271 0.12 -10.45 8.05
N ASN A 272 1.39 -10.85 8.22
CA ASN A 272 1.75 -12.27 8.34
C ASN A 272 1.04 -12.93 9.53
N GLN A 273 1.09 -12.30 10.71
CA GLN A 273 0.45 -12.81 11.91
C GLN A 273 -1.07 -12.93 11.74
N PHE A 274 -1.69 -11.95 11.08
CA PHE A 274 -3.13 -11.99 10.80
C PHE A 274 -3.49 -13.16 9.89
N LEU A 275 -2.74 -13.38 8.80
CA LEU A 275 -3.01 -14.49 7.88
C LEU A 275 -2.82 -15.85 8.55
N GLU A 276 -1.79 -15.99 9.38
CA GLU A 276 -1.55 -17.19 10.18
C GLU A 276 -2.66 -17.48 11.20
N LYS A 277 -3.23 -16.44 11.81
CA LYS A 277 -4.29 -16.57 12.80
C LYS A 277 -5.63 -16.96 12.17
N HIS A 278 -5.98 -16.36 11.03
CA HIS A 278 -7.32 -16.45 10.45
C HIS A 278 -7.50 -17.49 9.35
N PHE A 279 -6.43 -17.88 8.65
CA PHE A 279 -6.54 -18.74 7.46
C PHE A 279 -5.68 -20.00 7.50
N LEU A 280 -4.72 -20.11 8.42
CA LEU A 280 -3.84 -21.27 8.54
C LEU A 280 -4.23 -22.12 9.75
N SER A 281 -4.80 -23.30 9.48
CA SER A 281 -5.12 -24.27 10.53
C SER A 281 -3.83 -24.84 11.16
N SER A 282 -3.90 -25.36 12.39
CA SER A 282 -2.77 -26.02 13.06
C SER A 282 -2.16 -27.17 12.24
N HIS A 283 -2.93 -27.79 11.34
CA HIS A 283 -2.49 -28.85 10.43
C HIS A 283 -1.69 -28.35 9.22
N ASP A 284 -1.88 -27.10 8.77
CA ASP A 284 -1.15 -26.53 7.63
C ASP A 284 0.20 -25.90 8.02
N LYS A 285 0.41 -25.68 9.33
CA LYS A 285 1.68 -25.19 9.89
C LYS A 285 2.84 -26.17 9.72
N GLU A 286 2.58 -27.47 9.54
CA GLU A 286 3.60 -28.49 9.30
C GLU A 286 4.02 -28.61 7.84
N LYS A 287 3.10 -28.43 6.89
CA LYS A 287 3.41 -28.45 5.45
C LYS A 287 4.16 -27.22 4.97
N ASN A 288 4.01 -26.08 5.67
CA ASN A 288 4.67 -24.81 5.33
C ASN A 288 5.95 -24.51 6.14
N ARG A 289 6.46 -25.45 6.96
CA ARG A 289 7.77 -25.24 7.60
C ARG A 289 8.85 -25.14 6.49
N PRO A 290 9.75 -24.15 6.55
CA PRO A 290 10.90 -24.15 5.67
C PRO A 290 11.68 -25.45 5.92
N PHE A 291 11.98 -26.19 4.86
CA PHE A 291 12.99 -27.25 4.92
C PHE A 291 14.25 -26.61 5.53
N LYS A 292 14.61 -26.98 6.76
CA LYS A 292 15.92 -26.67 7.32
C LYS A 292 16.92 -27.52 6.54
N GLY A 293 17.40 -26.98 5.43
CA GLY A 293 18.45 -27.60 4.62
C GLY A 293 19.72 -27.67 5.46
N GLY A 294 20.02 -28.87 5.97
CA GLY A 294 21.34 -29.20 6.43
C GLY A 294 22.34 -29.01 5.29
N HIS A 295 23.46 -28.36 5.58
CA HIS A 295 24.62 -28.37 4.72
C HIS A 295 24.98 -29.81 4.35
N GLN A 296 24.93 -30.15 3.07
CA GLN A 296 25.82 -31.16 2.49
C GLN A 296 25.98 -30.92 0.97
N LYS A 297 27.24 -31.02 0.55
CA LYS A 297 27.75 -30.85 -0.81
C LYS A 297 27.27 -31.99 -1.72
N GLY A 298 27.18 -31.71 -3.02
CA GLY A 298 27.39 -32.73 -4.06
C GLY A 298 26.23 -32.97 -5.04
N GLU A 299 26.48 -32.55 -6.28
CA GLU A 299 26.18 -33.23 -7.56
C GLU A 299 24.74 -33.51 -8.04
N ASN A 300 24.46 -32.91 -9.21
CA ASN A 300 23.67 -33.37 -10.37
C ASN A 300 22.63 -34.48 -10.20
N GLY A 301 21.37 -34.14 -10.46
CA GLY A 301 20.31 -35.10 -10.77
C GLY A 301 19.00 -34.42 -11.13
N MET A 302 18.68 -34.38 -12.42
CA MET A 302 17.45 -33.83 -12.98
C MET A 302 16.29 -34.80 -12.73
N GLN A 303 15.24 -34.38 -12.01
CA GLN A 303 13.93 -35.03 -12.04
C GLN A 303 12.80 -34.01 -12.10
N LYS A 304 12.01 -34.12 -13.18
CA LYS A 304 10.75 -33.42 -13.40
C LYS A 304 9.73 -33.93 -12.38
N MET A 305 8.96 -33.04 -11.76
CA MET A 305 7.77 -33.41 -10.98
C MET A 305 6.53 -32.75 -11.58
N ASP A 306 5.57 -33.60 -11.88
CA ASP A 306 4.35 -33.36 -12.65
C ASP A 306 3.43 -32.32 -12.03
N THR A 307 3.04 -31.36 -12.86
CA THR A 307 2.15 -30.22 -12.54
C THR A 307 0.67 -30.57 -12.64
N GLU A 308 0.31 -31.84 -12.90
CA GLU A 308 -1.08 -32.26 -13.13
C GLU A 308 -1.81 -32.82 -11.91
N ALA A 309 -1.10 -33.24 -10.86
CA ALA A 309 -1.73 -33.80 -9.65
C ALA A 309 -2.45 -32.74 -8.80
N PHE A 310 -1.92 -31.51 -8.73
CA PHE A 310 -2.45 -30.45 -7.86
C PHE A 310 -3.76 -29.81 -8.38
N LYS A 311 -4.08 -29.98 -9.67
CA LYS A 311 -5.33 -29.48 -10.27
C LYS A 311 -6.54 -30.38 -10.01
N ARG A 312 -6.34 -31.68 -9.73
CA ARG A 312 -7.45 -32.63 -9.59
C ARG A 312 -8.06 -32.67 -8.19
N GLU A 313 -7.33 -32.26 -7.14
CA GLU A 313 -7.87 -32.26 -5.77
C GLU A 313 -8.71 -31.02 -5.45
N ASN A 314 -8.44 -29.85 -6.07
CA ASN A 314 -9.18 -28.62 -5.78
C ASN A 314 -10.50 -28.48 -6.56
N ILE A 315 -10.71 -29.24 -7.64
CA ILE A 315 -11.99 -29.23 -8.38
C ILE A 315 -13.04 -30.14 -7.72
N LYS A 316 -12.63 -31.12 -6.89
CA LYS A 316 -13.57 -32.03 -6.21
C LYS A 316 -14.23 -31.43 -4.96
N ARG A 317 -13.73 -30.32 -4.40
CA ARG A 317 -14.31 -29.67 -3.21
C ARG A 317 -15.38 -28.61 -3.52
N CYS A 318 -15.58 -28.25 -4.78
CA CYS A 318 -16.61 -27.27 -5.19
C CYS A 318 -17.92 -27.89 -5.71
N ASN A 319 -18.05 -29.23 -5.75
CA ASN A 319 -19.23 -29.92 -6.30
C ASN A 319 -19.93 -30.84 -5.29
N VAL A 320 -19.97 -30.46 -4.01
CA VAL A 320 -20.87 -31.09 -3.03
C VAL A 320 -21.46 -30.00 -2.15
N GLU A 321 -22.48 -29.33 -2.67
CA GLU A 321 -23.60 -28.69 -1.97
C GLU A 321 -24.41 -27.96 -3.04
N GLY A 322 -25.31 -28.72 -3.67
CA GLY A 322 -26.36 -28.26 -4.58
C GLY A 322 -27.63 -29.03 -4.25
#